data_AF-A0A5C3KUI7-F1
#
_entry.id   AF-A0A5C3KUI7-F1
#
_cell.length_a   1.000
_cell.length_b   1.000
_cell.length_c   1.000
_cell.angle_alpha   90.00
_cell.angle_beta   90.00
_cell.angle_gamma   90.00
#
_symmetry.space_group_name_H-M   'P 1'
#
loop_
_entity.id
_entity.type
_entity.pdbx_description
1 polymer ?
#
loop_
_entity_poly.entity_id
_entity_poly.type
_entity_poly.pdbx_seq_one_letter_code
_entity_poly.pdbx_strand_id
1 'polypeptide(L)'
;SISSGLADVDLSSNIGFFGQAHTDQRDNPGYFTAIICNLRLPAGYDPGRFHILLPGVFVERHPYITIITSGHWKHGSTSPTPVNAKPSPSAYRFTMVLYPPQGVTLGTARCTLGTSTAGSMEYVHPFKINSSSTKFVPNGYKSNFIRDGLVTTTLTSHMEFFARSMLQKAVYLAKQAPREMKLQIDADTFLGAFSCEVDGVRQRVKSWNCAP
;
A
#
# COMPACT_ATOMS: atom_id res chain seq x y z
N SER A 1 8.13 -39.90 -22.87
CA SER A 1 8.54 -38.56 -23.30
C SER A 1 7.40 -37.60 -22.99
N ILE A 2 7.55 -36.79 -21.95
CA ILE A 2 6.61 -35.70 -21.64
C ILE A 2 7.45 -34.43 -21.72
N SER A 3 7.41 -33.79 -22.89
CA SER A 3 8.03 -32.49 -23.13
C SER A 3 6.95 -31.52 -23.61
N SER A 4 7.19 -30.25 -23.31
CA SER A 4 6.49 -29.04 -23.75
C SER A 4 5.13 -28.76 -23.12
N GLY A 5 5.10 -27.78 -22.21
CA GLY A 5 3.87 -27.22 -21.66
C GLY A 5 4.06 -26.15 -20.60
N LEU A 6 5.22 -26.09 -19.93
CA LEU A 6 5.59 -24.93 -19.12
C LEU A 6 6.23 -23.92 -20.04
N ALA A 7 5.43 -23.00 -20.58
CA ALA A 7 5.97 -21.76 -21.10
C ALA A 7 6.80 -21.10 -19.99
N ASP A 8 8.03 -20.69 -20.31
CA ASP A 8 8.87 -19.88 -19.46
C ASP A 8 8.10 -18.58 -19.11
N VAL A 9 7.37 -18.60 -18.01
CA VAL A 9 6.78 -17.40 -17.43
C VAL A 9 7.92 -16.65 -16.76
N ASP A 10 8.63 -15.86 -17.55
CA ASP A 10 9.67 -14.97 -17.07
C ASP A 10 9.04 -13.68 -16.49
N LEU A 11 9.55 -13.27 -15.33
CA LEU A 11 9.17 -12.03 -14.65
C LEU A 11 9.79 -10.79 -15.31
N SER A 12 10.54 -10.91 -16.40
CA SER A 12 11.15 -9.77 -17.12
C SER A 12 10.18 -8.64 -17.46
N SER A 13 8.90 -8.95 -17.70
CA SER A 13 7.84 -7.94 -17.92
C SER A 13 7.29 -7.29 -16.64
N ASN A 14 7.54 -7.88 -15.47
CA ASN A 14 7.07 -7.42 -14.15
C ASN A 14 8.20 -6.84 -13.28
N ILE A 15 9.46 -7.09 -13.63
CA ILE A 15 10.61 -6.49 -12.98
C ILE A 15 10.77 -5.07 -13.54
N GLY A 16 10.33 -4.07 -12.77
CA GLY A 16 10.65 -2.68 -13.04
C GLY A 16 12.17 -2.44 -13.13
N PHE A 17 12.58 -1.27 -13.60
CA PHE A 17 13.98 -0.92 -13.72
C PHE A 17 14.67 -0.92 -12.35
N PHE A 18 15.54 -1.89 -12.09
CA PHE A 18 16.27 -2.01 -10.83
C PHE A 18 17.57 -1.19 -10.85
N GLY A 19 17.77 -0.31 -9.85
CA GLY A 19 19.06 0.32 -9.56
C GLY A 19 19.39 1.61 -10.31
N GLN A 20 18.61 1.99 -11.32
CA GLN A 20 18.75 3.28 -12.03
C GLN A 20 18.59 4.47 -11.08
N ALA A 21 19.24 5.58 -11.41
CA ALA A 21 19.18 6.81 -10.64
C ALA A 21 17.83 7.53 -10.82
N HIS A 22 17.03 7.66 -9.77
CA HIS A 22 15.68 8.26 -9.84
C HIS A 22 15.28 8.96 -8.53
N THR A 23 14.09 9.57 -8.55
CA THR A 23 13.38 10.13 -7.40
C THR A 23 11.97 9.57 -7.40
N ASP A 24 11.44 9.23 -6.22
CA ASP A 24 10.09 8.73 -6.04
C ASP A 24 9.09 9.89 -5.97
N GLN A 25 8.77 10.48 -7.12
CA GLN A 25 7.95 11.71 -7.20
C GLN A 25 6.52 11.56 -6.66
N ARG A 26 6.08 10.35 -6.36
CA ARG A 26 4.74 10.05 -5.83
C ARG A 26 4.75 9.78 -4.33
N ASP A 27 5.92 9.79 -3.69
CA ASP A 27 6.01 9.69 -2.24
C ASP A 27 5.52 10.98 -1.61
N ASN A 28 5.00 10.88 -0.38
CA ASN A 28 4.65 12.06 0.38
C ASN A 28 5.93 12.74 0.92
N PRO A 29 6.14 14.05 0.70
CA PRO A 29 7.33 14.75 1.18
C PRO A 29 7.48 14.79 2.71
N GLY A 30 6.39 14.57 3.46
CA GLY A 30 6.40 14.52 4.92
C GLY A 30 6.71 13.15 5.53
N TYR A 31 6.93 12.12 4.72
CA TYR A 31 7.15 10.75 5.19
C TYR A 31 8.42 10.14 4.58
N PHE A 32 8.91 9.08 5.22
CA PHE A 32 10.09 8.35 4.76
C PHE A 32 9.72 7.01 4.12
N THR A 33 10.52 6.62 3.15
CA THR A 33 10.51 5.30 2.51
C THR A 33 11.40 4.36 3.31
N ALA A 34 10.89 3.16 3.59
CA ALA A 34 11.65 2.10 4.25
C ALA A 34 12.07 1.03 3.24
N ILE A 35 13.37 0.79 3.15
CA ILE A 35 13.96 -0.20 2.25
C ILE A 35 14.55 -1.31 3.11
N ILE A 36 13.87 -2.45 3.15
CA ILE A 36 14.29 -3.62 3.91
C ILE A 36 15.07 -4.54 2.96
N CYS A 37 16.32 -4.82 3.30
CA CYS A 37 17.21 -5.64 2.50
C CYS A 37 17.52 -6.95 3.22
N ASN A 38 17.36 -8.06 2.52
CA ASN A 38 17.83 -9.36 2.96
C ASN A 38 18.63 -10.01 1.82
N LEU A 39 19.81 -10.53 2.13
CA LEU A 39 20.70 -11.13 1.15
C LEU A 39 21.41 -12.32 1.74
N ARG A 40 21.71 -13.28 0.88
CA ARG A 40 22.62 -14.38 1.17
C ARG A 40 23.60 -14.44 0.03
N LEU A 41 24.84 -14.03 0.29
CA LEU A 41 25.91 -14.00 -0.71
C LEU A 41 27.08 -14.86 -0.23
N PRO A 42 27.72 -15.63 -1.12
CA PRO A 42 28.96 -16.32 -0.79
C PRO A 42 30.08 -15.35 -0.38
N ALA A 43 31.08 -15.87 0.32
CA ALA A 43 32.25 -15.08 0.72
C ALA A 43 32.92 -14.43 -0.50
N GLY A 44 33.32 -13.16 -0.35
CA GLY A 44 34.00 -12.38 -1.39
C GLY A 44 33.09 -11.67 -2.40
N TYR A 45 31.79 -11.91 -2.40
CA TYR A 45 30.86 -11.15 -3.25
C TYR A 45 30.83 -9.67 -2.82
N ASP A 46 30.80 -8.75 -3.79
CA ASP A 46 30.42 -7.36 -3.50
C ASP A 46 28.90 -7.35 -3.28
N PRO A 47 28.40 -6.92 -2.10
CA PRO A 47 26.97 -6.94 -1.81
C PRO A 47 26.18 -5.86 -2.56
N GLY A 48 26.85 -4.92 -3.20
CA GLY A 48 26.27 -3.72 -3.80
C GLY A 48 25.81 -2.72 -2.75
N ARG A 49 25.58 -1.50 -3.20
CA ARG A 49 25.33 -0.32 -2.38
C ARG A 49 23.98 0.29 -2.73
N PHE A 50 23.37 0.96 -1.76
CA PHE A 50 22.30 1.93 -1.98
C PHE A 50 22.92 3.33 -1.94
N HIS A 51 22.73 4.12 -2.98
CA HIS A 51 23.36 5.43 -3.13
C HIS A 51 22.34 6.55 -3.00
N ILE A 52 22.68 7.58 -2.24
CA ILE A 52 22.03 8.89 -2.32
C ILE A 52 23.01 9.79 -3.07
N LEU A 53 22.66 10.13 -4.31
CA LEU A 53 23.62 10.62 -5.29
C LEU A 53 24.11 12.03 -5.00
N LEU A 54 23.20 12.93 -4.64
CA LEU A 54 23.54 14.34 -4.46
C LEU A 54 24.51 14.56 -3.27
N PRO A 55 24.31 13.95 -2.09
CA PRO A 55 25.27 14.05 -0.99
C PRO A 55 26.51 13.15 -1.19
N GLY A 56 26.54 12.30 -2.21
CA GLY A 56 27.64 11.34 -2.44
C GLY A 56 27.74 10.24 -1.39
N VAL A 57 26.69 10.00 -0.61
CA VAL A 57 26.66 9.00 0.46
C VAL A 57 26.09 7.69 -0.05
N PHE A 58 26.56 6.57 0.52
CA PHE A 58 26.02 5.27 0.23
C PHE A 58 25.96 4.38 1.48
N VAL A 59 25.09 3.39 1.42
CA VAL A 59 24.95 2.34 2.42
C VAL A 59 25.32 1.02 1.75
N GLU A 60 26.36 0.36 2.28
CA GLU A 60 26.65 -1.02 1.92
C GLU A 60 25.54 -1.93 2.46
N ARG A 61 25.11 -2.92 1.67
CA ARG A 61 23.99 -3.75 2.06
C ARG A 61 24.47 -5.02 2.73
N HIS A 62 23.85 -5.31 3.86
CA HIS A 62 24.08 -6.51 4.64
C HIS A 62 22.74 -7.25 4.86
N PRO A 63 22.78 -8.52 5.29
CA PRO A 63 21.57 -9.21 5.70
C PRO A 63 20.84 -8.41 6.79
N TYR A 64 19.51 -8.29 6.65
CA TYR A 64 18.62 -7.68 7.63
C TYR A 64 18.80 -6.17 7.88
N ILE A 65 19.43 -5.44 6.94
CA ILE A 65 19.51 -3.98 7.03
C ILE A 65 18.19 -3.32 6.59
N THR A 66 17.76 -2.30 7.33
CA THR A 66 16.66 -1.41 6.93
C THR A 66 17.22 -0.01 6.70
N ILE A 67 17.00 0.55 5.52
CA ILE A 67 17.39 1.91 5.16
C ILE A 67 16.13 2.78 5.19
N ILE A 68 16.14 3.82 6.02
CA ILE A 68 15.08 4.82 6.08
C ILE A 68 15.60 6.08 5.39
N THR A 69 14.94 6.49 4.31
CA THR A 69 15.35 7.67 3.52
C THR A 69 14.13 8.36 2.94
N SER A 70 14.27 9.63 2.53
CA SER A 70 13.24 10.27 1.70
C SER A 70 13.44 9.86 0.24
N GLY A 71 12.38 9.37 -0.40
CA GLY A 71 12.38 9.03 -1.83
C GLY A 71 12.56 10.25 -2.76
N HIS A 72 12.48 11.47 -2.21
CA HIS A 72 12.70 12.71 -2.97
C HIS A 72 14.19 12.99 -3.23
N TRP A 73 15.09 12.36 -2.49
CA TRP A 73 16.51 12.42 -2.83
C TRP A 73 16.78 11.55 -4.05
N LYS A 74 17.56 12.07 -5.01
CA LYS A 74 17.98 11.27 -6.15
C LYS A 74 18.84 10.11 -5.66
N HIS A 75 18.39 8.89 -5.89
CA HIS A 75 19.02 7.69 -5.35
C HIS A 75 19.04 6.57 -6.39
N GLY A 76 19.82 5.52 -6.10
CA GLY A 76 19.98 4.36 -6.97
C GLY A 76 20.64 3.20 -6.24
N SER A 77 20.83 2.07 -6.92
CA SER A 77 21.48 0.91 -6.30
C SER A 77 22.35 0.15 -7.28
N THR A 78 23.46 -0.37 -6.79
CA THR A 78 24.32 -1.29 -7.52
C THR A 78 23.93 -2.74 -7.22
N SER A 79 24.04 -3.61 -8.22
CA SER A 79 23.77 -5.04 -8.06
C SER A 79 24.88 -5.74 -7.28
N PRO A 80 24.55 -6.82 -6.53
CA PRO A 80 25.58 -7.67 -5.97
C PRO A 80 26.39 -8.30 -7.11
N THR A 81 27.71 -8.34 -6.97
CA THR A 81 28.61 -8.80 -8.04
C THR A 81 29.44 -9.99 -7.55
N PRO A 82 29.45 -11.13 -8.28
CA PRO A 82 30.28 -12.28 -7.93
C PRO A 82 31.75 -12.02 -8.23
N VAL A 83 32.65 -12.69 -7.51
CA VAL A 83 34.10 -12.63 -7.76
C VAL A 83 34.47 -13.22 -9.13
N ASN A 84 33.81 -14.31 -9.54
CA ASN A 84 34.21 -15.11 -10.70
C ASN A 84 33.21 -15.07 -11.88
N ALA A 85 32.52 -13.93 -12.07
CA ALA A 85 31.50 -13.65 -13.08
C ALA A 85 30.23 -14.53 -13.06
N LYS A 86 30.33 -15.82 -12.71
CA LYS A 86 29.18 -16.73 -12.58
C LYS A 86 28.58 -16.66 -11.18
N PRO A 87 27.32 -16.22 -11.02
CA PRO A 87 26.66 -16.21 -9.72
C PRO A 87 26.36 -17.63 -9.23
N SER A 88 26.53 -17.87 -7.92
CA SER A 88 26.09 -19.10 -7.27
C SER A 88 24.55 -19.17 -7.31
N PRO A 89 23.96 -20.35 -7.59
CA PRO A 89 22.50 -20.52 -7.55
C PRO A 89 21.87 -20.19 -6.18
N SER A 90 22.66 -20.26 -5.11
CA SER A 90 22.22 -19.92 -3.75
C SER A 90 22.35 -18.44 -3.40
N ALA A 91 23.00 -17.66 -4.26
CA ALA A 91 23.22 -16.23 -4.04
C ALA A 91 21.95 -15.46 -4.38
N TYR A 92 21.40 -14.73 -3.41
CA TYR A 92 20.24 -13.88 -3.64
C TYR A 92 20.34 -12.56 -2.90
N ARG A 93 19.57 -11.60 -3.42
CA ARG A 93 19.28 -10.34 -2.77
C ARG A 93 17.82 -10.00 -2.97
N PHE A 94 17.11 -9.93 -1.87
CA PHE A 94 15.73 -9.55 -1.77
C PHE A 94 15.63 -8.15 -1.14
N THR A 95 14.82 -7.28 -1.75
CA THR A 95 14.59 -5.93 -1.27
C THR A 95 13.10 -5.66 -1.27
N MET A 96 12.55 -5.29 -0.11
CA MET A 96 11.19 -4.83 0.06
C MET A 96 11.23 -3.32 0.26
N VAL A 97 10.45 -2.59 -0.54
CA VAL A 97 10.36 -1.13 -0.43
C VAL A 97 8.95 -0.75 0.00
N LEU A 98 8.87 -0.07 1.14
CA LEU A 98 7.64 0.44 1.72
C LEU A 98 7.58 1.94 1.43
N TYR A 99 6.97 2.29 0.31
CA TYR A 99 6.71 3.68 -0.06
C TYR A 99 5.60 4.26 0.81
N PRO A 100 5.62 5.58 1.08
CA PRO A 100 4.49 6.33 1.62
C PRO A 100 3.78 7.11 0.49
N PRO A 101 2.86 6.49 -0.29
CA PRO A 101 2.31 7.18 -1.45
C PRO A 101 1.54 8.43 -1.01
N GLN A 102 1.84 9.56 -1.66
CA GLN A 102 1.22 10.85 -1.39
C GLN A 102 -0.30 10.75 -1.47
N GLY A 103 -0.82 10.00 -2.44
CA GLY A 103 -2.27 9.84 -2.60
C GLY A 103 -2.94 9.16 -1.41
N VAL A 104 -2.31 8.13 -0.84
CA VAL A 104 -2.86 7.38 0.31
C VAL A 104 -2.78 8.24 1.57
N THR A 105 -1.64 8.84 1.82
CA THR A 105 -1.36 9.64 3.03
C THR A 105 -2.12 10.97 3.07
N LEU A 106 -2.38 11.61 1.92
CA LEU A 106 -3.22 12.82 1.84
C LEU A 106 -4.72 12.52 1.71
N GLY A 107 -5.11 11.25 1.72
CA GLY A 107 -6.51 10.84 1.57
C GLY A 107 -7.12 11.23 0.23
N THR A 108 -6.32 11.26 -0.85
CA THR A 108 -6.76 11.54 -2.23
C THR A 108 -6.82 10.29 -3.11
N ALA A 109 -6.27 9.15 -2.65
CA ALA A 109 -6.33 7.86 -3.33
C ALA A 109 -7.64 7.12 -3.04
N ARG A 110 -8.09 6.31 -4.02
CA ARG A 110 -9.15 5.32 -3.82
C ARG A 110 -8.50 4.01 -3.40
N CYS A 111 -9.02 3.39 -2.35
CA CYS A 111 -8.67 2.02 -1.97
C CYS A 111 -9.91 1.13 -2.06
N THR A 112 -9.72 -0.13 -2.43
CA THR A 112 -10.80 -1.12 -2.44
C THR A 112 -11.19 -1.40 -1.00
N LEU A 113 -12.39 -0.96 -0.61
CA LEU A 113 -12.98 -1.26 0.69
C LEU A 113 -13.35 -2.74 0.76
N GLY A 114 -14.04 -3.24 -0.27
CA GLY A 114 -14.50 -4.62 -0.39
C GLY A 114 -14.87 -4.99 -1.83
N THR A 115 -15.15 -6.26 -2.07
CA THR A 115 -15.51 -6.80 -3.39
C THR A 115 -16.80 -7.58 -3.33
N SER A 116 -17.72 -7.33 -4.27
CA SER A 116 -18.92 -8.15 -4.44
C SER A 116 -18.61 -9.47 -5.16
N THR A 117 -19.56 -10.42 -5.09
CA THR A 117 -19.47 -11.73 -5.75
C THR A 117 -19.37 -11.66 -7.27
N ALA A 118 -19.75 -10.54 -7.90
CA ALA A 118 -19.65 -10.33 -9.35
C ALA A 118 -18.35 -9.59 -9.76
N GLY A 119 -17.41 -9.39 -8.83
CA GLY A 119 -16.19 -8.62 -9.11
C GLY A 119 -16.40 -7.11 -9.15
N SER A 120 -17.61 -6.61 -8.88
CA SER A 120 -17.80 -5.19 -8.68
C SER A 120 -17.16 -4.78 -7.36
N MET A 121 -16.41 -3.69 -7.39
CA MET A 121 -15.60 -3.28 -6.26
C MET A 121 -16.20 -2.07 -5.58
N GLU A 122 -16.19 -2.14 -4.26
CA GLU A 122 -16.60 -1.07 -3.38
C GLU A 122 -15.37 -0.29 -2.96
N TYR A 123 -15.41 1.03 -3.11
CA TYR A 123 -14.26 1.89 -2.86
C TYR A 123 -14.51 2.82 -1.68
N VAL A 124 -13.46 3.06 -0.91
CA VAL A 124 -13.44 4.22 -0.02
C VAL A 124 -13.26 5.46 -0.87
N HIS A 125 -14.22 6.38 -0.78
CA HIS A 125 -14.08 7.68 -1.42
C HIS A 125 -13.02 8.50 -0.67
N PRO A 126 -12.16 9.23 -1.41
CA PRO A 126 -11.19 10.11 -0.77
C PRO A 126 -11.90 11.10 0.18
N PHE A 127 -11.35 11.32 1.38
CA PHE A 127 -11.90 12.30 2.33
C PHE A 127 -11.93 13.73 1.74
N LYS A 128 -11.08 14.00 0.74
CA LYS A 128 -11.11 15.21 -0.08
C LYS A 128 -11.68 14.90 -1.47
N ILE A 129 -12.80 15.56 -1.82
CA ILE A 129 -13.37 15.55 -3.17
C ILE A 129 -12.42 16.36 -4.07
N ASN A 130 -11.35 15.74 -4.57
CA ASN A 130 -10.59 16.33 -5.66
C ASN A 130 -11.30 15.97 -6.97
N SER A 131 -11.84 16.97 -7.67
CA SER A 131 -12.51 16.84 -8.96
C SER A 131 -11.60 16.26 -10.06
N SER A 132 -10.29 16.23 -9.83
CA SER A 132 -9.29 15.63 -10.72
C SER A 132 -8.95 14.16 -10.41
N SER A 133 -9.63 13.52 -9.45
CA SER A 133 -9.28 12.14 -9.03
C SER A 133 -9.39 11.15 -10.19
N THR A 134 -8.25 10.49 -10.44
CA THR A 134 -7.97 9.60 -11.57
C THR A 134 -9.05 8.54 -11.81
N LYS A 135 -9.33 8.26 -13.09
CA LYS A 135 -10.23 7.19 -13.58
C LYS A 135 -9.82 5.76 -13.18
N PHE A 136 -8.75 5.59 -12.39
CA PHE A 136 -8.26 4.28 -11.99
C PHE A 136 -9.20 3.67 -10.94
N VAL A 137 -9.69 2.48 -11.29
CA VAL A 137 -10.61 1.63 -10.52
C VAL A 137 -9.75 0.41 -10.14
N PRO A 138 -9.21 0.35 -8.91
CA PRO A 138 -8.21 -0.67 -8.53
C PRO A 138 -8.73 -2.08 -8.76
N ASN A 139 -8.22 -2.82 -9.74
CA ASN A 139 -8.69 -4.17 -10.07
C ASN A 139 -8.18 -5.19 -9.04
N GLY A 140 -9.04 -5.71 -8.16
CA GLY A 140 -8.61 -6.65 -7.11
C GLY A 140 -9.74 -7.50 -6.56
N TYR A 141 -9.74 -8.79 -6.87
CA TYR A 141 -10.78 -9.75 -6.43
C TYR A 141 -10.54 -10.32 -5.03
N LYS A 142 -9.37 -10.09 -4.42
CA LYS A 142 -8.95 -10.83 -3.21
C LYS A 142 -8.33 -9.98 -2.10
N SER A 143 -7.67 -8.87 -2.44
CA SER A 143 -7.09 -7.97 -1.45
C SER A 143 -7.91 -6.69 -1.31
N ASN A 144 -8.43 -6.46 -0.12
CA ASN A 144 -9.28 -5.30 0.18
C ASN A 144 -9.15 -4.91 1.66
N PHE A 145 -9.55 -3.68 1.98
CA PHE A 145 -9.34 -3.14 3.31
C PHE A 145 -10.07 -3.94 4.39
N ILE A 146 -11.31 -4.39 4.14
CA ILE A 146 -12.08 -5.19 5.10
C ILE A 146 -11.34 -6.50 5.47
N ARG A 147 -10.69 -7.15 4.49
CA ARG A 147 -9.99 -8.42 4.71
C ARG A 147 -8.59 -8.23 5.31
N ASP A 148 -7.82 -7.31 4.75
CA ASP A 148 -6.37 -7.25 4.99
C ASP A 148 -5.95 -6.07 5.87
N GLY A 149 -6.84 -5.11 6.11
CA GLY A 149 -6.51 -3.87 6.83
C GLY A 149 -6.01 -4.11 8.27
N LEU A 150 -6.42 -5.22 8.91
CA LEU A 150 -6.00 -5.60 10.26
C LEU A 150 -4.48 -5.80 10.38
N VAL A 151 -3.78 -6.08 9.28
CA VAL A 151 -2.31 -6.20 9.29
C VAL A 151 -1.65 -4.84 9.61
N THR A 152 -2.35 -3.74 9.37
CA THR A 152 -1.80 -2.38 9.47
C THR A 152 -2.38 -1.55 10.62
N THR A 153 -3.41 -2.05 11.32
CA THR A 153 -4.15 -1.28 12.32
C THR A 153 -4.80 -2.18 13.37
N THR A 154 -5.30 -1.59 14.46
CA THR A 154 -6.00 -2.34 15.51
C THR A 154 -7.40 -2.77 15.04
N LEU A 155 -7.96 -3.81 15.66
CA LEU A 155 -9.33 -4.27 15.35
C LEU A 155 -10.36 -3.14 15.53
N THR A 156 -10.25 -2.37 16.60
CA THR A 156 -11.12 -1.21 16.88
C THR A 156 -10.99 -0.17 15.77
N SER A 157 -9.77 0.26 15.44
CA SER A 157 -9.54 1.27 14.40
C SER A 157 -9.99 0.79 13.01
N HIS A 158 -9.81 -0.49 12.71
CA HIS A 158 -10.28 -1.10 11.47
C HIS A 158 -11.81 -0.99 11.35
N MET A 159 -12.53 -1.38 12.41
CA MET A 159 -13.99 -1.35 12.43
C MET A 159 -14.54 0.07 12.38
N GLU A 160 -13.90 1.03 13.06
CA GLU A 160 -14.23 2.45 12.95
C GLU A 160 -14.06 2.95 11.52
N PHE A 161 -12.94 2.62 10.86
CA PHE A 161 -12.69 3.02 9.48
C PHE A 161 -13.73 2.43 8.51
N PHE A 162 -14.06 1.15 8.65
CA PHE A 162 -15.10 0.49 7.86
C PHE A 162 -16.46 1.19 8.02
N ALA A 163 -16.94 1.37 9.26
CA ALA A 163 -18.23 1.98 9.54
C ALA A 163 -18.31 3.44 9.06
N ARG A 164 -17.25 4.23 9.26
CA ARG A 164 -17.16 5.61 8.75
C ARG A 164 -17.16 5.66 7.22
N SER A 165 -16.49 4.73 6.56
CA SER A 165 -16.49 4.62 5.10
C SER A 165 -17.90 4.32 4.55
N MET A 166 -18.64 3.43 5.23
CA MET A 166 -20.03 3.12 4.88
C MET A 166 -20.96 4.31 5.11
N LEU A 167 -20.80 5.04 6.21
CA LEU A 167 -21.57 6.26 6.49
C LEU A 167 -21.33 7.31 5.40
N GLN A 168 -20.07 7.56 5.05
CA GLN A 168 -19.71 8.51 3.98
C GLN A 168 -20.35 8.15 2.65
N LYS A 169 -20.34 6.86 2.28
CA LYS A 169 -20.99 6.38 1.07
C LYS A 169 -22.51 6.57 1.14
N ALA A 170 -23.13 6.25 2.27
CA ALA A 170 -24.56 6.44 2.48
C ALA A 170 -24.95 7.92 2.35
N VAL A 171 -24.19 8.83 2.96
CA VAL A 171 -24.38 10.28 2.86
C VAL A 171 -24.19 10.78 1.43
N TYR A 172 -23.21 10.25 0.70
CA TYR A 172 -23.00 10.59 -0.72
C TYR A 172 -24.18 10.18 -1.60
N LEU A 173 -24.77 9.01 -1.36
CA LEU A 173 -25.99 8.58 -2.04
C LEU A 173 -27.20 9.42 -1.62
N ALA A 174 -27.34 9.71 -0.33
CA ALA A 174 -28.42 10.54 0.18
C ALA A 174 -28.43 11.96 -0.43
N LYS A 175 -27.25 12.53 -0.68
CA LYS A 175 -27.10 13.84 -1.35
C LYS A 175 -27.57 13.86 -2.81
N GLN A 176 -27.77 12.70 -3.43
CA GLN A 176 -28.32 12.58 -4.80
C GLN A 176 -29.85 12.48 -4.81
N ALA A 177 -30.49 12.32 -3.65
CA ALA A 177 -31.94 12.28 -3.56
C ALA A 177 -32.58 13.64 -3.93
N PRO A 178 -33.82 13.65 -4.45
CA PRO A 178 -34.58 14.88 -4.65
C PRO A 178 -34.66 15.71 -3.36
N ARG A 179 -34.54 17.04 -3.49
CA ARG A 179 -34.47 17.95 -2.33
C ARG A 179 -35.74 17.92 -1.48
N GLU A 180 -36.86 17.58 -2.10
CA GLU A 180 -38.19 17.47 -1.50
C GLU A 180 -38.23 16.37 -0.42
N MET A 181 -37.42 15.32 -0.56
CA MET A 181 -37.36 14.23 0.42
C MET A 181 -36.73 14.66 1.74
N LYS A 182 -35.95 15.75 1.76
CA LYS A 182 -35.20 16.23 2.94
C LYS A 182 -34.47 15.10 3.67
N LEU A 183 -33.88 14.18 2.90
CA LEU A 183 -33.25 12.98 3.43
C LEU A 183 -32.07 13.33 4.34
N GLN A 184 -32.05 12.75 5.54
CA GLN A 184 -30.99 12.91 6.52
C GLN A 184 -30.60 11.54 7.08
N ILE A 185 -29.31 11.37 7.40
CA ILE A 185 -28.79 10.18 8.07
C ILE A 185 -28.32 10.61 9.44
N ASP A 186 -28.85 9.98 10.49
CA ASP A 186 -28.33 10.13 11.84
C ASP A 186 -27.00 9.36 11.96
N ALA A 187 -25.90 10.10 12.04
CA ALA A 187 -24.56 9.52 11.99
C ALA A 187 -24.27 8.60 13.19
N ASP A 188 -24.70 8.98 14.39
CA ASP A 188 -24.43 8.24 15.62
C ASP A 188 -25.22 6.94 15.67
N THR A 189 -26.48 6.97 15.24
CA THR A 189 -27.32 5.79 15.09
C THR A 189 -26.77 4.86 14.02
N PHE A 190 -26.36 5.41 12.87
CA PHE A 190 -25.77 4.62 11.78
C PHE A 190 -24.48 3.94 12.24
N LEU A 191 -23.55 4.67 12.85
CA LEU A 191 -22.29 4.12 13.37
C LEU A 191 -22.55 3.12 14.50
N GLY A 192 -23.47 3.43 15.42
CA GLY A 192 -23.84 2.57 16.54
C GLY A 192 -24.45 1.22 16.14
N ALA A 193 -24.90 1.08 14.89
CA ALA A 193 -25.34 -0.19 14.32
C ALA A 193 -24.18 -1.18 14.09
N PHE A 194 -22.94 -0.71 14.00
CA PHE A 194 -21.76 -1.53 13.81
C PHE A 194 -21.12 -1.89 15.16
N SER A 195 -20.75 -3.16 15.33
CA SER A 195 -20.02 -3.64 16.49
C SER A 195 -19.09 -4.80 16.15
N CYS A 196 -18.03 -4.96 16.92
CA CYS A 196 -17.11 -6.09 16.85
C CYS A 196 -16.78 -6.60 18.25
N GLU A 197 -16.23 -7.80 18.33
CA GLU A 197 -15.72 -8.35 19.59
C GLU A 197 -14.23 -8.03 19.72
N VAL A 198 -13.85 -7.42 20.83
CA VAL A 198 -12.46 -7.10 21.19
C VAL A 198 -12.24 -7.66 22.59
N ASP A 199 -11.29 -8.59 22.73
CA ASP A 199 -10.96 -9.25 24.00
C ASP A 199 -12.18 -9.89 24.70
N GLY A 200 -13.06 -10.54 23.93
CA GLY A 200 -14.28 -11.18 24.44
C GLY A 200 -15.42 -10.23 24.78
N VAL A 201 -15.25 -8.91 24.57
CA VAL A 201 -16.29 -7.90 24.82
C VAL A 201 -16.75 -7.29 23.51
N ARG A 202 -18.07 -7.27 23.30
CA ARG A 202 -18.67 -6.60 22.14
C ARG A 202 -18.63 -5.08 22.30
N GLN A 203 -17.89 -4.42 21.43
CA GLN A 203 -17.75 -2.97 21.40
C GLN A 203 -18.45 -2.39 20.15
N ARG A 204 -19.26 -1.35 20.36
CA ARG A 204 -19.89 -0.58 19.27
C ARG A 204 -18.94 0.49 18.75
N VAL A 205 -19.09 0.85 17.48
CA VAL A 205 -18.39 1.99 16.91
C VAL A 205 -18.87 3.27 17.60
N LYS A 206 -17.93 4.10 18.03
CA LYS A 206 -18.21 5.35 18.76
C LYS A 206 -18.69 6.44 17.82
N SER A 207 -19.39 7.43 18.38
CA SER A 207 -19.74 8.69 17.72
C SER A 207 -18.52 9.32 17.05
N TRP A 208 -18.74 9.94 15.89
CA TRP A 208 -17.68 10.59 15.14
C TRP A 208 -17.93 12.10 15.09
N ASN A 209 -17.16 12.86 15.88
CA ASN A 209 -17.32 14.31 16.02
C ASN A 209 -17.25 15.10 14.69
N CYS A 210 -16.66 14.52 13.65
CA CYS A 210 -16.53 15.14 12.32
C CYS A 210 -17.36 14.40 11.25
N ALA A 211 -18.44 13.73 11.65
CA ALA A 211 -19.34 13.07 10.71
C ALA A 211 -19.94 14.07 9.69
N PRO A 212 -20.11 13.65 8.42
CA PRO A 212 -20.50 14.52 7.30
C PRO A 212 -22.00 14.82 7.18
#